data_AF-A0A6B0WZ76-F1
#
_entry.id   AF-A0A6B0WZ76-F1
#
_cell.length_a   1.000
_cell.length_b   1.000
_cell.length_c   1.000
_cell.angle_alpha   90.00
_cell.angle_beta   90.00
_cell.angle_gamma   90.00
#
_symmetry.space_group_name_H-M   'P 1'
#
loop_
_entity.id
_entity.type
_entity.pdbx_description
1 polymer ?
#
loop_
_entity_poly.entity_id
_entity_poly.type
_entity_poly.pdbx_seq_one_letter_code
_entity_poly.pdbx_strand_id
1 'polypeptide(L)'
;MRKMRNYRDYLIEELSDREEAIAYLQISIEEYQKDGNTPALLLALQSIIEAQGGRSELVLQVYLLRGLVYHSQKEYDAAIEDYTKVLELNPDYKGDSSLPDLLTSAFEEVQKLPEESRDTLAEQLLKDIEADIQWDETLAKSPDVLIALAEKAREEYRAGRTKELKNF
;
A
#
# COMPACT_ATOMS: atom_id res chain seq x y z
N MET A 1 16.77 -20.69 -33.03
CA MET A 1 16.00 -19.42 -33.03
C MET A 1 16.09 -18.82 -31.64
N ARG A 2 16.77 -17.69 -31.47
CA ARG A 2 16.85 -16.96 -30.19
C ARG A 2 15.49 -16.31 -29.97
N LYS A 3 14.74 -16.69 -28.93
CA LYS A 3 13.50 -15.98 -28.55
C LYS A 3 13.88 -14.51 -28.35
N MET A 4 13.32 -13.58 -29.14
CA MET A 4 13.46 -12.15 -28.86
C MET A 4 12.83 -11.92 -27.49
N ARG A 5 13.63 -11.49 -26.50
CA ARG A 5 13.09 -10.96 -25.25
C ARG A 5 12.18 -9.78 -25.62
N ASN A 6 10.99 -9.74 -25.03
CA ASN A 6 10.11 -8.59 -25.24
C ASN A 6 10.72 -7.36 -24.52
N TYR A 7 10.37 -6.14 -24.95
CA TYR A 7 10.96 -4.91 -24.38
C TYR A 7 10.69 -4.79 -22.87
N ARG A 8 9.54 -5.28 -22.41
CA ARG A 8 9.16 -5.27 -20.99
C ARG A 8 10.09 -6.14 -20.15
N ASP A 9 10.40 -7.37 -20.58
CA ASP A 9 11.30 -8.28 -19.86
C ASP A 9 12.71 -7.69 -19.74
N TYR A 10 13.18 -7.01 -20.80
CA TYR A 10 14.45 -6.30 -20.79
C TYR A 10 14.42 -5.13 -19.81
N LEU A 11 13.37 -4.30 -19.87
CA LEU A 11 13.21 -3.15 -18.98
C LEU A 11 13.16 -3.59 -17.51
N ILE A 12 12.41 -4.65 -17.20
CA ILE A 12 12.33 -5.18 -15.82
C ILE A 12 13.70 -5.70 -15.34
N GLU A 13 14.48 -6.33 -16.22
CA GLU A 13 15.83 -6.78 -15.90
C GLU A 13 16.79 -5.60 -15.67
N GLU A 14 16.71 -4.55 -16.48
CA GLU A 14 17.49 -3.32 -16.35
C GLU A 14 17.14 -2.56 -15.07
N LEU A 15 15.85 -2.36 -14.82
CA LEU A 15 15.32 -1.71 -13.62
C LEU A 15 15.49 -2.55 -12.35
N SER A 16 16.08 -3.75 -12.42
CA SER A 16 16.48 -4.49 -11.21
C SER A 16 17.69 -3.83 -10.53
N ASP A 17 18.49 -3.08 -11.30
CA ASP A 17 19.48 -2.18 -10.73
C ASP A 17 18.79 -0.94 -10.15
N ARG A 18 19.17 -0.58 -8.92
CA ARG A 18 18.53 0.51 -8.19
C ARG A 18 18.85 1.88 -8.77
N GLU A 19 20.07 2.10 -9.26
CA GLU A 19 20.46 3.38 -9.84
C GLU A 19 19.72 3.62 -11.16
N GLU A 20 19.59 2.58 -11.98
CA GLU A 20 18.79 2.62 -13.20
C GLU A 20 17.31 2.88 -12.91
N ALA A 21 16.75 2.22 -11.89
CA ALA A 21 15.37 2.46 -11.47
C ALA A 21 15.13 3.91 -11.01
N ILE A 22 16.08 4.51 -10.28
CA ILE A 22 16.00 5.91 -9.84
C ILE A 22 16.11 6.86 -11.04
N ALA A 23 17.06 6.63 -11.94
CA ALA A 23 17.23 7.45 -13.13
C ALA A 23 15.99 7.40 -14.02
N TYR A 24 15.44 6.20 -14.23
CA TYR A 24 14.23 6.00 -15.00
C TYR A 24 13.01 6.69 -14.38
N LEU A 25 12.88 6.65 -13.05
CA LEU A 25 11.85 7.37 -12.31
C LEU A 25 11.95 8.88 -12.52
N GLN A 26 13.15 9.45 -12.37
CA GLN A 26 13.40 10.88 -12.54
C GLN A 26 13.02 11.36 -13.95
N ILE A 27 13.48 10.63 -14.97
CA ILE A 27 13.16 10.95 -16.37
C ILE A 27 11.64 10.89 -16.60
N SER A 28 10.98 9.85 -16.09
CA SER A 28 9.52 9.68 -16.26
C SER A 28 8.73 10.82 -15.60
N ILE A 29 9.19 11.31 -14.44
CA ILE A 29 8.58 12.46 -13.75
C ILE A 29 8.84 13.75 -14.54
N GLU A 30 10.04 13.97 -15.06
CA GLU A 30 10.36 15.14 -15.87
C GLU A 30 9.51 15.21 -17.14
N GLU A 31 9.33 14.09 -17.83
CA GLU A 31 8.46 14.03 -19.01
C GLU A 31 7.00 14.28 -18.63
N TYR A 32 6.50 13.63 -17.57
CA TYR A 32 5.15 13.88 -17.05
C TYR A 32 4.91 15.36 -16.70
N GLN A 33 5.91 16.05 -16.14
CA GLN A 33 5.79 17.48 -15.84
C GLN A 33 5.72 18.35 -17.11
N LYS A 34 6.30 17.88 -18.23
CA LYS A 34 6.28 18.60 -19.51
C LYS A 34 4.97 18.39 -20.26
N ASP A 35 4.46 17.16 -20.29
CA ASP A 35 3.36 16.77 -21.18
C ASP A 35 2.06 16.33 -20.46
N GLY A 36 2.12 16.08 -19.15
CA GLY A 36 1.00 15.59 -18.35
C GLY A 36 0.60 14.15 -18.67
N ASN A 37 1.45 13.37 -19.35
CA ASN A 37 1.15 12.03 -19.83
C ASN A 37 1.12 11.01 -18.69
N THR A 38 -0.03 10.97 -18.02
CA THR A 38 -0.23 10.11 -16.85
C THR A 38 -0.10 8.61 -17.18
N PRO A 39 -0.63 8.09 -18.31
CA PRO A 39 -0.45 6.69 -18.65
C PRO A 39 1.03 6.26 -18.75
N ALA A 40 1.89 7.12 -19.31
CA ALA A 40 3.33 6.83 -19.39
C ALA A 40 3.98 6.79 -17.99
N LEU A 41 3.63 7.75 -17.12
CA LEU A 41 4.11 7.76 -15.74
C LEU A 41 3.67 6.52 -14.97
N LEU A 42 2.37 6.17 -15.00
CA LEU A 42 1.85 4.99 -14.29
C LEU A 42 2.53 3.69 -14.76
N LEU A 43 2.79 3.56 -16.05
CA LEU A 43 3.53 2.41 -16.61
C LEU A 43 4.98 2.37 -16.08
N ALA A 44 5.64 3.52 -15.97
CA ALA A 44 6.99 3.58 -15.43
C ALA A 44 7.02 3.19 -13.94
N LEU A 45 6.10 3.72 -13.14
CA LEU A 45 5.95 3.39 -11.71
C LEU A 45 5.68 1.89 -11.52
N GLN A 46 4.76 1.32 -12.31
CA GLN A 46 4.49 -0.12 -12.28
C GLN A 46 5.73 -0.96 -12.62
N SER A 47 6.48 -0.57 -13.65
CA SER A 47 7.67 -1.30 -14.08
C SER A 47 8.75 -1.31 -12.98
N ILE A 48 8.91 -0.20 -12.26
CA ILE A 48 9.86 -0.11 -11.13
C ILE A 48 9.42 -1.02 -9.98
N ILE A 49 8.13 -1.02 -9.62
CA ILE A 49 7.58 -1.92 -8.58
C ILE A 49 7.85 -3.39 -8.94
N GLU A 50 7.56 -3.76 -10.19
CA GLU A 50 7.77 -5.13 -10.70
C GLU A 50 9.24 -5.55 -10.64
N ALA A 51 10.17 -4.64 -10.98
CA ALA A 51 11.60 -4.94 -11.05
C ALA A 51 12.29 -5.02 -9.69
N GLN A 52 11.96 -4.10 -8.77
CA GLN A 52 12.67 -3.96 -7.49
C GLN A 52 12.17 -4.92 -6.41
N GLY A 53 10.93 -5.42 -6.53
CA GLY A 53 10.31 -6.29 -5.53
C GLY A 53 10.02 -5.59 -4.19
N GLY A 54 9.09 -6.16 -3.41
CA GLY A 54 8.58 -5.52 -2.18
C GLY A 54 9.61 -5.45 -1.05
N ARG A 55 9.81 -4.22 -0.52
CA ARG A 55 10.55 -3.77 0.71
C ARG A 55 11.72 -2.81 0.50
N SER A 56 11.99 -2.31 -0.71
CA SER A 56 12.95 -1.21 -0.87
C SER A 56 12.30 0.14 -0.56
N GLU A 57 13.08 1.07 0.02
CA GLU A 57 12.69 2.46 0.25
C GLU A 57 12.15 3.13 -1.03
N LEU A 58 12.76 2.79 -2.17
CA LEU A 58 12.32 3.24 -3.48
C LEU A 58 10.89 2.77 -3.80
N VAL A 59 10.58 1.50 -3.54
CA VAL A 59 9.24 0.94 -3.82
C VAL A 59 8.17 1.60 -2.94
N LEU A 60 8.47 1.93 -1.68
CA LEU A 60 7.55 2.69 -0.82
C LEU A 60 7.25 4.07 -1.43
N GLN A 61 8.28 4.79 -1.88
CA GLN A 61 8.13 6.10 -2.53
C GLN A 61 7.36 6.00 -3.86
N VAL A 62 7.55 4.91 -4.62
CA VAL A 62 6.85 4.68 -5.88
C VAL A 62 5.36 4.39 -5.65
N TYR A 63 5.00 3.59 -4.62
CA TYR A 63 3.60 3.41 -4.22
C TYR A 63 2.96 4.72 -3.78
N LEU A 64 3.65 5.52 -2.95
CA LEU A 64 3.14 6.82 -2.52
C LEU A 64 2.88 7.75 -3.71
N LEU A 65 3.85 7.87 -4.63
CA LEU A 65 3.72 8.71 -5.82
C LEU A 65 2.57 8.24 -6.70
N ARG A 66 2.41 6.93 -6.90
CA ARG A 66 1.32 6.37 -7.70
C ARG A 66 -0.05 6.66 -7.06
N GLY A 67 -0.16 6.50 -5.74
CA GLY A 67 -1.37 6.86 -5.00
C GLY A 67 -1.73 8.34 -5.11
N LEU A 68 -0.74 9.24 -5.06
CA LEU A 68 -0.94 10.68 -5.28
C LEU A 68 -1.45 11.00 -6.68
N VAL A 69 -0.90 10.32 -7.70
CA VAL A 69 -1.36 10.47 -9.09
C VAL A 69 -2.82 10.04 -9.21
N TYR A 70 -3.18 8.86 -8.70
CA TYR A 70 -4.57 8.38 -8.72
C TYR A 70 -5.51 9.32 -7.94
N HIS A 71 -5.10 9.79 -6.77
CA HIS A 71 -5.86 10.75 -5.97
C HIS A 71 -6.12 12.04 -6.76
N SER A 72 -5.12 12.56 -7.49
CA SER A 72 -5.27 13.76 -8.33
C SER A 72 -6.24 13.54 -9.50
N GLN A 73 -6.36 12.28 -9.98
CA GLN A 73 -7.30 11.86 -11.01
C GLN A 73 -8.69 11.52 -10.46
N LYS A 74 -8.89 11.60 -9.14
CA LYS A 74 -10.10 11.18 -8.41
C LYS A 74 -10.36 9.67 -8.49
N GLU A 75 -9.34 8.89 -8.82
CA GLU A 75 -9.34 7.44 -8.73
C GLU A 75 -9.01 7.03 -7.29
N TYR A 76 -9.89 7.38 -6.36
CA TYR A 76 -9.61 7.30 -4.93
C TYR A 76 -9.40 5.86 -4.45
N ASP A 77 -10.06 4.87 -5.07
CA ASP A 77 -9.90 3.46 -4.73
C ASP A 77 -8.47 2.97 -5.02
N ALA A 78 -7.95 3.28 -6.20
CA ALA A 78 -6.57 2.96 -6.57
C ALA A 78 -5.55 3.71 -5.68
N ALA A 79 -5.87 4.95 -5.28
CA ALA A 79 -5.06 5.70 -4.34
C ALA A 79 -5.01 5.05 -2.95
N ILE A 80 -6.17 4.61 -2.43
CA ILE A 80 -6.29 3.91 -1.14
C ILE A 80 -5.49 2.61 -1.15
N GLU A 81 -5.57 1.82 -2.22
CA GLU A 81 -4.80 0.58 -2.37
C GLU A 81 -3.29 0.85 -2.26
N ASP A 82 -2.80 1.86 -2.98
CA ASP A 82 -1.39 2.22 -2.99
C ASP A 82 -0.90 2.78 -1.65
N TYR A 83 -1.68 3.66 -1.01
CA TYR A 83 -1.36 4.16 0.34
C TYR A 83 -1.36 3.04 1.38
N THR A 84 -2.31 2.10 1.29
CA THR A 84 -2.37 0.94 2.17
C THR A 84 -1.14 0.06 1.98
N LYS A 85 -0.68 -0.14 0.74
CA LYS A 85 0.53 -0.91 0.46
C LYS A 85 1.78 -0.32 1.12
N VAL A 86 1.89 1.01 1.21
CA VAL A 86 2.99 1.67 1.95
C VAL A 86 2.95 1.29 3.43
N LEU A 87 1.77 1.32 4.06
CA LEU A 87 1.59 0.96 5.47
C LEU A 87 1.80 -0.54 5.73
N GLU A 88 1.38 -1.41 4.82
CA GLU A 88 1.64 -2.86 4.89
C GLU A 88 3.13 -3.19 4.83
N LEU A 89 3.87 -2.50 3.94
CA LEU A 89 5.30 -2.74 3.74
C LEU A 89 6.16 -2.05 4.81
N ASN A 90 5.69 -0.94 5.37
CA ASN A 90 6.33 -0.22 6.45
C ASN A 90 5.30 0.38 7.43
N PRO A 91 4.93 -0.36 8.49
CA PRO A 91 3.98 0.13 9.49
C PRO A 91 4.42 1.40 10.23
N ASP A 92 5.74 1.65 10.32
CA ASP A 92 6.28 2.86 10.97
C ASP A 92 6.07 4.12 10.13
N TYR A 93 5.67 3.97 8.86
CA TYR A 93 5.29 5.09 7.99
C TYR A 93 4.05 5.85 8.50
N LYS A 94 3.28 5.26 9.44
CA LYS A 94 2.20 5.94 10.18
C LYS A 94 2.70 7.20 10.92
N GLY A 95 3.99 7.29 11.24
CA GLY A 95 4.61 8.45 11.87
C GLY A 95 4.95 9.61 10.92
N ASP A 96 4.91 9.37 9.60
CA ASP A 96 4.96 10.45 8.61
C ASP A 96 3.57 11.12 8.57
N SER A 97 3.50 12.38 8.95
CA SER A 97 2.24 13.11 9.07
C SER A 97 1.47 13.24 7.76
N SER A 98 2.08 12.99 6.60
CA SER A 98 1.42 13.22 5.30
C SER A 98 0.56 12.06 4.81
N LEU A 99 0.95 10.80 5.05
CA LEU A 99 0.24 9.64 4.50
C LEU A 99 -1.12 9.37 5.16
N PRO A 100 -1.26 9.41 6.51
CA PRO A 100 -2.56 9.22 7.16
C PRO A 100 -3.60 10.27 6.73
N ASP A 101 -3.16 11.51 6.52
CA ASP A 101 -4.03 12.60 6.05
C ASP A 101 -4.51 12.37 4.61
N LEU A 102 -3.62 11.91 3.71
CA LEU A 102 -3.96 11.57 2.32
C LEU A 102 -4.94 10.40 2.24
N LEU A 103 -4.71 9.37 3.06
CA LEU A 103 -5.58 8.20 3.13
C LEU A 103 -6.97 8.59 3.66
N THR A 104 -7.02 9.38 4.74
CA THR A 104 -8.28 9.92 5.29
C THR A 104 -9.04 10.76 4.27
N SER A 105 -8.34 11.65 3.55
CA SER A 105 -8.93 12.49 2.51
C SER A 105 -9.51 11.66 1.36
N ALA A 106 -8.77 10.64 0.88
CA ALA A 106 -9.24 9.73 -0.16
C ALA A 106 -10.51 8.99 0.29
N PHE A 107 -10.55 8.52 1.54
CA PHE A 107 -11.71 7.84 2.10
C PHE A 107 -12.94 8.74 2.22
N GLU A 108 -12.79 9.97 2.68
CA GLU A 108 -13.90 10.93 2.74
C GLU A 108 -14.50 11.19 1.36
N GLU A 109 -13.66 11.26 0.32
CA GLU A 109 -14.12 11.46 -1.04
C GLU A 109 -14.87 10.23 -1.58
N VAL A 110 -14.40 9.00 -1.32
CA VAL A 110 -15.13 7.77 -1.66
C VAL A 110 -16.50 7.73 -1.01
N GLN A 111 -16.63 8.11 0.27
CA GLN A 111 -17.92 8.12 0.96
C GLN A 111 -18.93 9.12 0.36
N LYS A 112 -18.45 10.20 -0.26
CA LYS A 112 -19.29 11.20 -0.95
C LYS A 112 -19.80 10.71 -2.30
N LEU A 113 -19.18 9.67 -2.88
CA LEU A 113 -19.63 9.10 -4.15
C LEU A 113 -20.95 8.32 -4.00
N PRO A 114 -21.77 8.21 -5.05
CA PRO A 114 -22.94 7.32 -5.07
C PRO A 114 -22.54 5.87 -4.79
N GLU A 115 -23.38 5.07 -4.10
CA GLU A 115 -23.07 3.65 -3.80
C GLU A 115 -22.72 2.84 -5.06
N GLU A 116 -23.34 3.14 -6.20
CA GLU A 116 -23.03 2.50 -7.49
C GLU A 116 -21.61 2.77 -8.00
N SER A 117 -20.93 3.77 -7.44
CA SER A 117 -19.55 4.16 -7.75
C SER A 117 -18.57 3.80 -6.64
N ARG A 118 -19.03 3.25 -5.51
CA ARG A 118 -18.17 2.74 -4.44
C ARG A 118 -17.95 1.25 -4.70
N ASP A 119 -16.74 0.87 -5.10
CA ASP A 119 -16.45 -0.55 -5.32
C ASP A 119 -16.23 -1.27 -3.97
N THR A 120 -16.85 -2.46 -3.83
CA THR A 120 -16.91 -3.29 -2.60
C THR A 120 -15.57 -3.52 -1.89
N LEU A 121 -14.45 -3.43 -2.62
CA LEU A 121 -13.10 -3.63 -2.10
C LEU A 121 -12.66 -2.50 -1.17
N ALA A 122 -12.95 -1.24 -1.53
CA ALA A 122 -12.63 -0.08 -0.69
C ALA A 122 -13.41 -0.14 0.62
N GLU A 123 -14.70 -0.52 0.57
CA GLU A 123 -15.54 -0.71 1.76
C GLU A 123 -15.04 -1.84 2.68
N GLN A 124 -14.56 -2.95 2.10
CA GLN A 124 -14.02 -4.07 2.86
C GLN A 124 -12.70 -3.71 3.54
N LEU A 125 -11.79 -3.05 2.82
CA LEU A 125 -10.55 -2.48 3.37
C LEU A 125 -10.84 -1.47 4.48
N LEU A 126 -11.87 -0.63 4.30
CA LEU A 126 -12.30 0.37 5.28
C LEU A 126 -12.72 -0.31 6.59
N LYS A 127 -13.47 -1.40 6.50
CA LYS A 127 -13.89 -2.17 7.67
C LYS A 127 -12.72 -2.83 8.39
N ASP A 128 -11.73 -3.32 7.65
CA ASP A 128 -10.57 -4.02 8.20
C ASP A 128 -9.59 -3.01 8.85
N ILE A 129 -9.35 -1.85 8.22
CA ILE A 129 -8.51 -0.77 8.76
C ILE A 129 -9.18 -0.08 9.96
N GLU A 130 -10.47 0.26 9.88
CA GLU A 130 -11.19 0.85 11.02
C GLU A 130 -11.23 -0.10 12.21
N ALA A 131 -11.41 -1.41 11.97
CA ALA A 131 -11.31 -2.40 13.03
C ALA A 131 -9.93 -2.32 13.68
N ASP A 132 -8.84 -2.43 12.91
CA ASP A 132 -7.48 -2.44 13.44
C ASP A 132 -7.11 -1.13 14.16
N ILE A 133 -7.51 0.04 13.63
CA ILE A 133 -7.29 1.34 14.29
C ILE A 133 -8.11 1.45 15.57
N GLN A 134 -9.38 1.03 15.58
CA GLN A 134 -10.19 1.03 16.80
C GLN A 134 -9.66 0.03 17.84
N TRP A 135 -9.16 -1.12 17.43
CA TRP A 135 -8.51 -2.08 18.31
C TRP A 135 -7.27 -1.44 18.94
N ASP A 136 -6.38 -0.85 18.15
CA ASP A 136 -5.17 -0.17 18.64
C ASP A 136 -5.51 0.97 19.60
N GLU A 137 -6.49 1.83 19.28
CA GLU A 137 -6.91 2.90 20.18
C GLU A 137 -7.56 2.41 21.47
N THR A 138 -8.41 1.39 21.37
CA THR A 138 -9.14 0.83 22.53
C THR A 138 -8.19 0.11 23.48
N LEU A 139 -7.22 -0.63 22.92
CA LEU A 139 -6.18 -1.34 23.67
C LEU A 139 -5.13 -0.37 24.23
N ALA A 140 -4.75 0.68 23.50
CA ALA A 140 -3.89 1.75 24.01
C ALA A 140 -4.53 2.52 25.18
N LYS A 141 -5.86 2.67 25.18
CA LYS A 141 -6.62 3.28 26.27
C LYS A 141 -6.85 2.34 27.47
N SER A 142 -6.65 1.03 27.31
CA SER A 142 -6.96 0.03 28.36
C SER A 142 -5.88 -1.05 28.49
N PRO A 143 -4.68 -0.71 29.00
CA PRO A 143 -3.56 -1.65 29.16
C PRO A 143 -3.92 -2.91 29.96
N ASP A 144 -4.82 -2.78 30.93
CA ASP A 144 -5.27 -3.88 31.79
C ASP A 144 -6.04 -4.96 31.02
N VAL A 145 -6.75 -4.58 29.95
CA VAL A 145 -7.50 -5.52 29.09
C VAL A 145 -6.53 -6.37 28.27
N LEU A 146 -5.45 -5.78 27.76
CA LEU A 146 -4.38 -6.51 27.06
C LEU A 146 -3.72 -7.54 27.98
N ILE A 147 -3.44 -7.17 29.23
CA ILE A 147 -2.84 -8.06 30.22
C ILE A 147 -3.79 -9.23 30.51
N ALA A 148 -5.08 -8.96 30.73
CA ALA A 148 -6.07 -9.99 30.99
C ALA A 148 -6.30 -10.94 29.78
N LEU A 149 -6.30 -10.41 28.56
CA LEU A 149 -6.41 -11.20 27.33
C LEU A 149 -5.17 -12.08 27.12
N ALA A 150 -3.97 -11.55 27.38
CA ALA A 150 -2.72 -12.30 27.29
C ALA A 150 -2.65 -13.41 28.35
N GLU A 151 -3.11 -13.16 29.58
CA GLU A 151 -3.21 -14.17 30.62
C GLU A 151 -4.19 -15.29 30.25
N LYS A 152 -5.38 -14.92 29.76
CA LYS A 152 -6.38 -15.88 29.29
C LYS A 152 -5.86 -16.72 28.12
N ALA A 153 -5.20 -16.10 27.14
CA ALA A 153 -4.60 -16.81 26.02
C ALA A 153 -3.52 -17.80 26.47
N ARG A 154 -2.70 -17.43 27.48
CA ARG A 154 -1.71 -18.33 28.09
C ARG A 154 -2.35 -19.49 28.86
N GLU A 155 -3.47 -19.25 29.54
CA GLU A 155 -4.22 -20.31 30.22
C GLU A 155 -4.87 -21.27 29.22
N GLU A 156 -5.43 -20.77 28.12
CA GLU A 156 -6.00 -21.59 27.07
C GLU A 156 -4.94 -22.43 26.36
N TYR A 157 -3.74 -21.88 26.14
CA TYR A 157 -2.58 -22.61 25.63
C TYR A 157 -2.13 -23.71 26.60
N ARG A 158 -1.98 -23.38 27.88
CA ARG A 158 -1.62 -24.35 28.95
C ARG A 158 -2.66 -25.46 29.11
N ALA A 159 -3.93 -25.14 28.90
CA ALA A 159 -5.04 -26.09 28.95
C ALA A 159 -5.19 -26.91 27.65
N GLY A 160 -4.33 -26.72 26.64
CA GLY A 160 -4.39 -27.44 25.36
C GLY A 160 -5.63 -27.09 24.53
N ARG A 161 -6.26 -25.94 24.80
CA ARG A 161 -7.48 -25.47 24.10
C ARG A 161 -7.16 -24.58 22.90
N THR A 162 -5.89 -24.34 22.62
CA THR A 162 -5.44 -23.60 21.43
C THR A 162 -5.30 -24.51 20.22
N LYS A 163 -5.74 -24.03 19.06
CA LYS A 163 -5.47 -24.69 17.77
C LYS A 163 -4.21 -24.11 17.16
N GLU A 164 -3.32 -24.99 16.72
CA GLU A 164 -2.16 -24.60 15.93
C GLU A 164 -2.62 -24.04 14.58
N LEU A 165 -2.24 -22.81 14.28
CA LEU A 165 -2.51 -22.20 12.98
C LEU A 165 -1.63 -22.89 11.95
N LYS A 166 -2.24 -23.75 11.13
CA LYS A 166 -1.57 -24.29 9.94
C LYS A 166 -1.49 -23.17 8.93
N ASN A 167 -0.28 -22.69 8.69
CA ASN A 167 0.03 -21.70 7.67
C ASN A 167 -0.64 -22.09 6.35
N PHE A 168 -1.41 -21.17 5.77
CA PHE A 168 -2.03 -21.31 4.45
C PHE A 168 -1.00 -21.08 3.34
#